data_AF-A0A009SI31-F1
#
_entry.id   AF-A0A009SI31-F1
#
_cell.length_a   1.000
_cell.length_b   1.000
_cell.length_c   1.000
_cell.angle_alpha   90.00
_cell.angle_beta   90.00
_cell.angle_gamma   90.00
#
_symmetry.space_group_name_H-M   'P 1'
#
loop_
_entity.id
_entity.type
_entity.pdbx_description
1 polymer ?
#
loop_
_entity_poly.entity_id
_entity_poly.type
_entity_poly.pdbx_seq_one_letter_code
_entity_poly.pdbx_strand_id
1 'polypeptide(L)' 'MIGKDHQAKGYGTLALQMAIDEMASKGAKRIRTMYKSSNNIAGKLYKKMNFIETGEYDECGDIILELGISF' A
#
# COMPACT_ATOMS: atom_id res chain seq x y z
N MET A 1 8.87 1.64 -7.49
CA MET A 1 9.67 0.50 -6.98
C MET A 1 10.97 1.03 -6.39
N ILE A 2 11.45 0.45 -5.29
CA ILE A 2 12.73 0.82 -4.67
C ILE A 2 13.83 -0.10 -5.22
N GLY A 3 14.92 0.48 -5.72
CA GLY A 3 16.07 -0.28 -6.23
C GLY A 3 16.64 -1.23 -5.18
N LYS A 4 17.14 -2.40 -5.60
CA LYS A 4 17.55 -3.50 -4.71
C LYS A 4 18.51 -3.04 -3.60
N ASP A 5 19.51 -2.24 -3.94
CA ASP A 5 20.53 -1.73 -3.01
C ASP A 5 20.01 -0.64 -2.05
N HIS A 6 18.77 -0.21 -2.24
CA HIS A 6 18.07 0.80 -1.45
C HIS A 6 16.89 0.21 -0.66
N GLN A 7 16.63 -1.10 -0.76
CA GLN A 7 15.60 -1.77 0.04
C GLN A 7 15.98 -1.86 1.52
N ALA A 8 15.01 -2.18 2.38
CA ALA A 8 15.16 -2.30 3.84
C ALA A 8 15.66 -1.03 4.59
N LYS A 9 15.78 0.11 3.91
CA LYS A 9 16.20 1.41 4.48
C LYS A 9 15.03 2.34 4.84
N GLY A 10 13.80 1.84 4.79
CA GLY A 10 12.59 2.65 5.07
C GLY A 10 12.07 3.49 3.90
N TYR A 11 12.77 3.54 2.76
CA TYR A 11 12.31 4.33 1.61
C TYR A 11 10.94 3.91 1.06
N GLY A 12 10.59 2.63 1.14
CA GLY A 12 9.26 2.15 0.74
C GLY A 12 8.14 2.77 1.59
N THR A 13 8.37 2.90 2.90
CA THR A 13 7.44 3.56 3.83
C THR A 13 7.32 5.04 3.53
N LEU A 14 8.45 5.73 3.36
CA LEU A 14 8.46 7.16 3.08
C LEU A 14 7.78 7.49 1.74
N ALA A 15 8.11 6.73 0.69
CA ALA A 15 7.50 6.91 -0.64
C ALA A 15 5.99 6.66 -0.62
N LEU A 16 5.54 5.64 0.12
CA LEU A 16 4.12 5.35 0.24
C LEU A 16 3.38 6.44 1.03
N GLN A 17 3.95 6.97 2.11
CA GLN A 17 3.37 8.08 2.85
C GLN A 17 3.20 9.32 1.94
N MET A 18 4.24 9.70 1.19
CA MET A 18 4.17 10.84 0.27
C MET A 18 3.07 10.65 -0.79
N ALA A 19 2.91 9.43 -1.32
CA ALA A 19 1.85 9.14 -2.29
C ALA A 19 0.45 9.25 -1.66
N ILE A 20 0.26 8.75 -0.43
CA ILE A 20 -0.99 8.89 0.32
C ILE A 20 -1.32 10.36 0.55
N ASP A 21 -0.35 11.15 1.01
CA ASP A 21 -0.52 12.57 1.29
C ASP A 21 -0.88 13.35 0.02
N GLU A 22 -0.24 13.05 -1.11
CA GLU A 22 -0.57 13.65 -2.40
C GLU A 22 -2.01 13.30 -2.82
N MET A 23 -2.40 12.03 -2.75
CA MET A 23 -3.76 11.59 -3.08
C MET A 23 -4.81 12.24 -2.16
N ALA A 24 -4.53 12.31 -0.87
CA ALA A 24 -5.38 12.97 0.11
C ALA A 24 -5.52 14.47 -0.19
N SER A 25 -4.43 15.15 -0.53
CA SER A 25 -4.46 16.58 -0.91
C SER A 25 -5.31 16.85 -2.16
N LYS A 26 -5.43 15.86 -3.05
CA LYS A 26 -6.29 15.92 -4.26
C LYS A 26 -7.74 15.50 -3.98
N GLY A 27 -8.10 15.26 -2.71
CA GLY A 27 -9.46 14.92 -2.29
C GLY A 27 -9.82 13.45 -2.40
N ALA A 28 -8.84 12.54 -2.54
CA ALA A 28 -9.10 11.11 -2.48
C ALA A 28 -9.74 10.74 -1.13
N LYS A 29 -10.84 9.98 -1.17
CA LYS A 29 -11.51 9.44 0.02
C LYS A 29 -11.10 8.01 0.32
N ARG A 30 -10.51 7.34 -0.68
CA ARG A 30 -10.23 5.91 -0.66
C ARG A 30 -9.07 5.59 -1.58
N ILE A 31 -8.09 4.86 -1.07
CA ILE A 31 -6.92 4.41 -1.82
C ILE A 31 -6.91 2.89 -1.81
N ARG A 32 -6.78 2.28 -2.99
CA ARG A 32 -6.68 0.82 -3.14
C ARG A 32 -5.31 0.42 -3.68
N THR A 33 -4.83 -0.71 -3.20
CA THR A 33 -3.62 -1.37 -3.70
C THR A 33 -3.81 -2.88 -3.61
N MET A 34 -2.89 -3.64 -4.21
CA MET A 34 -2.89 -5.09 -4.13
C MET A 34 -1.47 -5.64 -3.93
N TYR A 35 -1.37 -6.87 -3.44
CA TYR A 35 -0.11 -7.62 -3.39
C TYR A 35 -0.34 -9.12 -3.59
N LYS A 36 0.65 -9.77 -4.21
CA LYS A 36 0.73 -11.23 -4.22
C LYS A 36 0.82 -11.78 -2.81
N SER A 37 0.05 -12.83 -2.50
CA SER A 37 0.12 -13.55 -1.21
C SER A 37 1.54 -14.04 -0.86
N SER A 38 2.36 -14.36 -1.87
CA SER A 38 3.76 -14.72 -1.69
C SER A 38 4.66 -13.54 -1.27
N ASN A 39 4.24 -12.29 -1.51
CA ASN A 39 4.97 -11.08 -1.17
C ASN A 39 4.61 -10.56 0.23
N ASN A 40 5.02 -11.32 1.24
CA ASN A 40 4.79 -10.99 2.65
C ASN A 40 5.40 -9.65 3.08
N ILE A 41 6.44 -9.17 2.39
CA ILE A 41 7.10 -7.89 2.70
C ILE A 41 6.18 -6.72 2.32
N ALA A 42 5.59 -6.75 1.12
CA ALA A 42 4.64 -5.73 0.69
C ALA A 42 3.38 -5.71 1.57
N GLY A 43 2.81 -6.88 1.87
CA GLY A 43 1.65 -6.99 2.75
C GLY A 43 1.90 -6.38 4.14
N LYS A 44 3.05 -6.66 4.76
CA LYS A 44 3.44 -6.06 6.05
C LYS A 44 3.58 -4.54 5.96
N LEU A 45 4.17 -4.02 4.87
CA LEU A 45 4.31 -2.58 4.65
C LEU A 45 2.93 -1.90 4.55
N TYR A 46 2.01 -2.43 3.75
CA TYR A 46 0.69 -1.84 3.59
C TYR A 46 -0.11 -1.88 4.89
N LYS A 47 -0.11 -3.01 5.61
CA LYS A 47 -0.78 -3.12 6.93
C LYS A 47 -0.22 -2.14 7.96
N LYS A 48 1.11 -1.89 7.96
CA LYS A 48 1.74 -0.87 8.81
C LYS A 48 1.24 0.55 8.50
N MET A 49 0.81 0.79 7.27
CA MET A 49 0.28 2.07 6.80
C MET A 49 -1.25 2.14 6.87
N ASN A 50 -1.87 1.31 7.72
CA ASN A 50 -3.32 1.24 7.94
C ASN A 50 -4.17 0.79 6.75
N PHE A 51 -3.57 0.18 5.72
CA PHE A 51 -4.35 -0.52 4.72
C PHE A 51 -4.96 -1.79 5.34
N ILE A 52 -6.24 -2.02 5.04
CA ILE A 52 -7.01 -3.16 5.52
C ILE A 52 -7.34 -4.04 4.31
N GLU A 53 -7.12 -5.35 4.44
CA GLU A 53 -7.51 -6.32 3.42
C GLU A 53 -9.03 -6.30 3.25
N THR A 54 -9.51 -6.19 2.01
CA THR A 54 -10.96 -6.11 1.74
C THR A 54 -11.63 -7.48 1.74
N GLY A 55 -10.85 -8.56 1.74
CA GLY A 55 -11.32 -9.94 1.52
C GLY A 55 -11.52 -10.27 0.04
N GLU A 56 -11.31 -9.30 -0.86
CA GLU A 56 -11.37 -9.50 -2.31
C GLU A 56 -9.99 -9.91 -2.86
N TYR A 57 -10.02 -10.68 -3.95
CA TYR A 57 -8.85 -11.07 -4.73
C TYR A 57 -9.03 -10.62 -6.17
N ASP A 58 -7.93 -10.25 -6.85
CA ASP A 58 -7.97 -10.01 -8.29
C ASP A 58 -8.01 -11.32 -9.10
N GLU A 59 -8.11 -11.24 -10.42
CA GLU A 59 -8.15 -12.40 -11.33
C GLU A 59 -6.91 -13.30 -11.25
N CYS A 60 -5.78 -12.77 -10.78
CA CYS A 60 -4.51 -13.46 -10.57
C CYS A 60 -4.32 -13.97 -9.13
N GLY A 61 -5.28 -13.72 -8.24
CA GLY A 61 -5.21 -14.08 -6.81
C GLY A 61 -4.44 -13.08 -5.95
N ASP A 62 -4.21 -11.86 -6.43
CA ASP A 62 -3.59 -10.80 -5.62
C ASP A 62 -4.57 -10.28 -4.57
N ILE A 63 -4.09 -10.11 -3.33
CA ILE A 63 -4.89 -9.66 -2.20
C ILE A 63 -5.11 -8.16 -2.32
N ILE A 64 -6.37 -7.72 -2.29
CA ILE A 64 -6.74 -6.31 -2.37
C ILE A 64 -6.80 -5.71 -0.97
N LEU A 65 -6.25 -4.50 -0.82
CA LEU A 65 -6.34 -3.69 0.39
C LEU A 65 -6.85 -2.29 0.08
N GLU A 66 -7.43 -1.69 1.12
CA GLU A 66 -7.99 -0.36 1.08
C GLU A 66 -7.56 0.47 2.27
N LEU A 67 -7.33 1.76 2.03
CA LEU A 67 -7.13 2.78 3.04
C LEU A 67 -8.22 3.85 2.87
N GLY A 68 -9.01 4.06 3.93
CA GLY A 68 -9.95 5.17 4.03
C GLY A 68 -9.23 6.45 4.43
N ILE A 69 -9.46 7.54 3.70
CA ILE A 69 -8.93 8.87 4.04
C ILE A 69 -10.05 9.69 4.67
N SER A 70 -10.01 9.79 5.99
CA SER A 70 -10.91 10.62 6.80
C SER A 70 -10.24 11.98 7.05
N PHE A 71 -11.01 13.06 6.87
CA PHE A 71 -10.61 14.44 7.13
C PHE A 71 -11.23 14.94 8.42
#